data_AF-A0A1B7UC25-F1
#
_entry.id   AF-A0A1B7UC25-F1
#
_cell.length_a   1.000
_cell.length_b   1.000
_cell.length_c   1.000
_cell.angle_alpha   90.00
_cell.angle_beta   90.00
_cell.angle_gamma   90.00
#
_symmetry.space_group_name_H-M   'P 1'
#
loop_
_entity.id
_entity.type
_entity.pdbx_description
1 polymer ?
#
loop_
_entity_poly.entity_id
_entity_poly.type
_entity_poly.pdbx_seq_one_letter_code
_entity_poly.pdbx_strand_id
1 'polypeptide(L)' 'MDFEVNMLNTGDFQGAPVMNYNDADAPYTRIHEFRHFHPERAYPTDKTVIMREFSQREMTRRTI' A
#
# COMPACT_ATOMS: atom_id res chain seq x y z
N MET A 1 0.02 -7.21 13.21
CA MET A 1 -0.22 -6.29 12.10
C MET A 1 1.10 -6.21 11.39
N ASP A 2 1.09 -6.61 10.14
CA ASP A 2 2.29 -6.87 9.38
C ASP A 2 2.29 -5.93 8.18
N PHE A 3 3.47 -5.45 7.80
CA PHE A 3 3.62 -4.41 6.79
C PHE A 3 4.56 -4.89 5.70
N GLU A 4 4.12 -4.80 4.44
CA GLU A 4 4.96 -5.06 3.27
C GLU A 4 5.16 -3.74 2.52
N VAL A 5 6.42 -3.33 2.34
CA VAL A 5 6.77 -2.12 1.60
C VAL A 5 7.25 -2.52 0.21
N ASN A 6 6.65 -1.95 -0.82
CA ASN A 6 7.01 -2.22 -2.20
C ASN A 6 7.28 -0.90 -2.93
N MET A 7 8.36 -0.88 -3.72
CA MET A 7 8.57 0.17 -4.73
C MET A 7 7.95 -0.29 -6.04
N LEU A 8 7.09 0.55 -6.59
CA LEU A 8 6.46 0.30 -7.88
C LEU A 8 7.01 1.27 -8.93
N ASN A 9 7.19 0.78 -10.16
CA ASN A 9 7.56 1.59 -11.32
C ASN A 9 6.32 2.27 -11.93
N THR A 10 5.51 2.90 -11.10
CA THR A 10 4.42 3.79 -11.50
C THR A 10 4.53 5.07 -10.68
N GLY A 11 4.23 6.21 -11.29
CA GLY A 11 4.17 7.48 -10.57
C GLY A 11 3.07 7.50 -9.54
N ASP A 12 1.90 7.00 -9.88
CA ASP A 12 0.72 7.03 -9.02
C ASP A 12 0.09 5.65 -9.04
N PHE A 13 -0.12 5.05 -7.87
CA PHE A 13 -0.72 3.74 -7.75
C PHE A 13 -2.23 3.82 -7.51
N GLN A 14 -2.69 4.69 -6.62
CA GLN A 14 -4.10 4.76 -6.21
C GLN A 14 -4.67 6.19 -6.11
N GLY A 15 -3.86 7.23 -6.31
CA GLY A 15 -4.31 8.63 -6.30
C GLY A 15 -4.72 9.16 -4.92
N ALA A 16 -4.48 8.41 -3.85
CA ALA A 16 -4.88 8.75 -2.50
C ALA A 16 -3.85 8.25 -1.45
N PRO A 17 -3.66 8.96 -0.33
CA PRO A 17 -2.66 8.60 0.67
C PRO A 17 -2.95 7.27 1.38
N VAL A 18 -4.24 6.95 1.60
CA VAL A 18 -4.68 5.71 2.24
C VAL A 18 -5.94 5.21 1.54
N MET A 19 -5.94 3.95 1.14
CA MET A 19 -7.12 3.26 0.61
C MET A 19 -7.40 2.01 1.43
N ASN A 20 -8.63 1.90 1.92
CA ASN A 20 -9.10 0.72 2.64
C ASN A 20 -9.64 -0.32 1.66
N TYR A 21 -9.23 -1.57 1.84
CA TYR A 21 -9.73 -2.70 1.08
C TYR A 21 -10.62 -3.51 2.00
N ASN A 22 -11.93 -3.30 1.86
CA ASN A 22 -12.95 -3.91 2.72
C ASN A 22 -13.47 -5.26 2.18
N ASP A 23 -12.89 -5.73 1.07
CA ASP A 23 -13.24 -7.01 0.49
C ASP A 23 -12.64 -8.15 1.32
N ALA A 24 -13.40 -9.21 1.54
CA ALA A 24 -12.94 -10.40 2.25
C ALA A 24 -11.90 -11.19 1.45
N ASP A 25 -11.87 -11.00 0.12
CA ASP A 25 -10.91 -11.64 -0.78
C ASP A 25 -9.58 -10.86 -0.89
N ALA A 26 -9.53 -9.62 -0.39
CA ALA A 26 -8.31 -8.83 -0.36
C ALA A 26 -7.39 -9.32 0.78
N PRO A 27 -6.13 -9.72 0.50
CA PRO A 27 -5.26 -10.26 1.54
C PRO A 27 -4.73 -9.19 2.51
N TYR A 28 -4.98 -7.89 2.25
CA TYR A 28 -4.53 -6.75 3.05
C TYR A 28 -5.72 -5.85 3.41
N THR A 29 -5.62 -5.16 4.54
CA THR A 29 -6.68 -4.29 5.09
C THR A 29 -6.67 -2.89 4.46
N ARG A 30 -5.47 -2.37 4.16
CA ARG A 30 -5.29 -1.05 3.56
C ARG A 30 -3.94 -0.93 2.85
N ILE A 31 -3.87 0.02 1.93
CA ILE A 31 -2.63 0.42 1.24
C ILE A 31 -2.37 1.90 1.51
N HIS A 32 -1.15 2.19 1.98
CA HIS A 32 -0.62 3.55 2.11
C HIS A 32 0.23 3.88 0.89
N GLU A 33 -0.02 5.02 0.26
CA GLU A 33 0.81 5.57 -0.81
C GLU A 33 1.44 6.89 -0.34
N PHE A 34 2.75 6.86 -0.07
CA PHE A 34 3.41 7.94 0.68
C PHE A 34 3.55 9.26 -0.10
N ARG A 35 3.57 9.22 -1.44
CA ARG A 35 3.69 10.43 -2.28
C ARG A 35 2.56 11.44 -2.02
N HIS A 36 1.38 10.96 -1.63
CA HIS A 36 0.18 11.79 -1.43
C HIS A 36 0.08 12.40 -0.03
N PHE A 37 0.95 12.02 0.91
CA PHE A 37 1.01 12.65 2.24
C PHE A 37 1.71 14.02 2.22
N HIS A 38 2.63 14.21 1.28
CA HIS A 38 3.44 15.41 1.14
C HIS A 38 3.43 15.91 -0.31
N PRO A 39 2.27 16.32 -0.85
CA PRO A 39 2.17 16.79 -2.24
C PRO A 39 3.04 18.02 -2.53
N GLU A 40 3.47 18.75 -1.49
CA GLU A 40 4.39 19.89 -1.59
C GLU A 40 5.83 19.51 -1.98
N ARG A 41 6.20 18.23 -1.86
CA ARG A 41 7.55 17.75 -2.17
C ARG A 41 7.64 17.25 -3.61
N ALA A 42 8.74 17.58 -4.28
CA ALA A 42 9.04 17.08 -5.62
C ALA A 42 9.51 15.62 -5.57
N TYR A 43 8.56 14.68 -5.63
CA TYR A 43 8.84 13.25 -5.77
C TYR A 43 9.01 12.84 -7.24
N PRO A 44 9.75 11.74 -7.52
CA PRO A 44 9.78 11.14 -8.85
C PRO A 44 8.37 10.85 -9.40
N THR A 45 8.19 11.05 -10.70
CA THR A 45 6.89 10.83 -11.38
C THR A 45 6.78 9.44 -12.02
N ASP A 46 7.86 8.66 -11.99
CA ASP A 46 7.95 7.32 -12.58
C ASP A 46 7.90 6.20 -11.52
N LYS A 47 8.00 6.55 -10.23
CA LYS A 47 8.04 5.60 -9.12
C LYS A 47 7.22 6.08 -7.93
N THR A 48 6.68 5.11 -7.19
CA THR A 48 5.95 5.33 -5.96
C THR A 48 6.29 4.24 -4.94
N VAL A 49 6.20 4.60 -3.67
CA VAL A 49 6.39 3.68 -2.55
C VAL A 49 5.03 3.45 -1.90
N ILE A 50 4.63 2.18 -1.87
CA ILE A 50 3.42 1.75 -1.19
C ILE A 50 3.74 0.86 0.00
N MET A 51 2.88 0.89 1.01
CA MET A 51 2.89 -0.05 2.12
C MET A 51 1.54 -0.75 2.22
N ARG A 52 1.55 -2.07 2.14
CA ARG A 52 0.37 -2.92 2.35
C ARG A 52 0.34 -3.36 3.81
N GLU A 53 -0.77 -3.09 4.49
CA GLU A 53 -1.01 -3.55 5.86
C GLU A 53 -1.80 -4.85 5.83
N PHE A 54 -1.28 -5.88 6.50
CA PHE A 54 -1.89 -7.19 6.61
C PHE A 54 -2.44 -7.40 8.02
N SER A 55 -3.65 -7.98 8.07
CA SER A 55 -4.18 -8.55 9.30
C SER A 55 -3.45 -9.87 9.62
N GLN A 56 -3.26 -10.15 10.91
CA GLN A 56 -2.63 -11.41 11.37
C GLN A 56 -3.35 -12.66 10.84
N ARG A 57 -4.67 -12.57 10.62
CA ARG A 57 -5.47 -13.67 10.08
C ARG A 57 -5.05 -14.03 8.64
N GLU A 58 -4.78 -13.03 7.82
CA GLU A 58 -4.44 -13.22 6.40
C GLU A 58 -2.97 -13.61 6.21
N MET A 59 -2.08 -13.18 7.11
CA MET A 59 -0.68 -13.63 7.09
C MET A 59 -0.55 -15.13 7.37
N THR A 60 -1.33 -15.66 8.33
CA THR A 60 -1.36 -17.10 8.63
C THR A 60 -1.81 -17.92 7.42
N ARG A 61 -2.72 -17.42 6.57
CA ARG A 61 -3.16 -18.10 5.33
C ARG A 61 -2.11 -18.12 4.22
N ARG A 62 -1.13 -17.21 4.23
CA ARG A 62 -0.05 -17.14 3.23
C ARG A 62 1.11 -18.09 3.48
N THR A 63 1.20 -18.72 4.66
CA THR A 63 2.39 -19.46 5.12
C THR A 63 2.15 -20.99 5.19
N ILE A 64 1.01 -21.48 4.69
CA ILE A 64 0.61 -22.91 4.70
C ILE A 64 0.48 -23.42 3.26
#